data_AF-A0A528GJJ3-F1
#
_entry.id   AF-A0A528GJJ3-F1
#
_cell.length_a   1.000
_cell.length_b   1.000
_cell.length_c   1.000
_cell.angle_alpha   90.00
_cell.angle_beta   90.00
_cell.angle_gamma   90.00
#
_symmetry.space_group_name_H-M   'P 1'
#
loop_
_entity.id
_entity.type
_entity.pdbx_description
1 polymer ?
#
loop_
_entity_poly.entity_id
_entity_poly.type
_entity_poly.pdbx_seq_one_letter_code
_entity_poly.pdbx_strand_id
1 'polypeptide(L)'
;LSYEYIAGRLKEISPALATKRTIVAHLGNGASLCAMRDGRSFDTTMGFSALDGLVMGTRCGAIDPGVLLYFVLERGIAGEALQHMLYEESGLLGISGISGDMRTLEASDNPHAREAVELFAFRAAREAAA
;
A
#
# COMPACT_ATOMS: atom_id res chain seq x y z
N LEU A 1 4.71 0.34 15.20
CA LEU A 1 5.75 1.37 15.41
C LEU A 1 5.38 2.72 14.79
N SER A 2 5.30 2.87 13.46
CA SER A 2 4.97 4.20 12.87
C SER A 2 3.62 4.75 13.33
N TYR A 3 2.57 3.94 13.30
CA TYR A 3 1.23 4.35 13.77
C TYR A 3 1.18 4.71 15.26
N GLU A 4 1.90 3.96 16.09
CA GLU A 4 2.02 4.23 17.52
C GLU A 4 2.71 5.57 17.77
N TYR A 5 3.81 5.84 17.04
CA TYR A 5 4.50 7.13 17.09
C TYR A 5 3.58 8.27 16.64
N ILE A 6 2.85 8.09 15.53
CA ILE A 6 1.91 9.10 15.02
C ILE A 6 0.78 9.36 16.03
N ALA A 7 0.24 8.32 16.67
CA ALA A 7 -0.78 8.47 17.70
C ALA A 7 -0.26 9.23 18.93
N GLY A 8 0.98 8.98 19.34
CA GLY A 8 1.66 9.74 20.40
C GLY A 8 1.86 11.21 20.01
N ARG A 9 2.42 11.45 18.82
CA ARG A 9 2.68 12.81 18.34
C ARG A 9 1.39 13.60 18.11
N LEU A 10 0.32 12.96 17.65
CA LEU A 10 -0.99 13.59 17.47
C LEU A 10 -1.54 14.14 18.79
N LYS A 11 -1.35 13.43 19.92
CA LYS A 11 -1.76 13.90 21.25
C LYS A 11 -1.04 15.19 21.65
N GLU A 12 0.21 15.36 21.24
CA GLU A 12 1.01 16.54 21.56
C GLU A 12 0.64 17.73 20.67
N ILE A 13 0.49 17.52 19.36
CA ILE A 13 0.26 18.61 18.40
C ILE A 13 -1.22 19.01 18.30
N SER A 14 -2.13 18.08 18.57
CA SER A 14 -3.58 18.31 18.51
C SER A 14 -4.34 17.37 19.45
N PRO A 15 -4.35 17.66 20.77
CA PRO A 15 -5.08 16.88 21.76
C PRO A 15 -6.56 16.69 21.40
N ALA A 16 -7.16 17.71 20.76
CA ALA A 16 -8.55 17.68 20.34
C ALA A 16 -8.82 16.66 19.23
N LEU A 17 -7.90 16.46 18.29
CA LEU A 17 -8.03 15.47 17.21
C LEU A 17 -7.62 14.06 17.67
N ALA A 18 -6.72 13.96 18.64
CA ALA A 18 -6.28 12.67 19.18
C ALA A 18 -7.42 11.85 19.82
N THR A 19 -8.51 12.51 20.24
CA THR A 19 -9.72 11.88 20.82
C THR A 19 -10.85 11.71 19.79
N LYS A 20 -10.55 11.80 18.49
CA LYS A 20 -11.51 11.66 17.41
C LYS A 20 -11.24 10.40 16.59
N ARG A 21 -12.01 10.25 15.51
CA ARG A 21 -11.75 9.29 14.45
C ARG A 21 -10.74 9.92 13.49
N THR A 22 -9.64 9.23 13.25
CA THR A 22 -8.53 9.71 12.43
C THR A 22 -8.08 8.60 11.51
N ILE A 23 -7.83 8.92 10.25
CA ILE A 23 -7.17 8.00 9.32
C ILE A 23 -5.73 8.47 9.19
N VAL A 24 -4.79 7.54 9.41
CA VAL A 24 -3.37 7.79 9.24
C VAL A 24 -2.90 7.05 8.00
N ALA A 25 -2.31 7.77 7.04
CA ALA A 25 -1.70 7.19 5.85
C ALA A 25 -0.18 7.15 6.02
N HIS A 26 0.39 5.94 6.09
CA HIS A 26 1.83 5.73 6.06
C HIS A 26 2.23 5.37 4.63
N LEU A 27 2.73 6.35 3.86
CA LEU A 27 2.98 6.23 2.42
C LEU A 27 4.50 6.24 2.15
N GLY A 28 5.15 5.09 2.32
CA GLY A 28 6.55 4.87 1.97
C GLY A 28 6.71 3.78 0.92
N ASN A 29 7.90 3.18 0.84
CA ASN A 29 8.14 2.01 -0.03
C ASN A 29 7.25 0.81 0.37
N GLY A 30 6.94 0.70 1.67
CA GLY A 30 5.74 0.01 2.14
C GLY A 30 4.66 1.03 2.46
N ALA A 31 3.42 0.76 2.04
CA ALA A 31 2.31 1.68 2.21
C ALA A 31 1.14 1.00 2.93
N SER A 32 0.55 1.68 3.91
CA SER A 32 -0.70 1.25 4.54
C SER A 32 -1.47 2.43 5.10
N LEU A 33 -2.75 2.19 5.41
CA LEU A 33 -3.57 3.11 6.20
C LEU A 33 -3.98 2.44 7.51
N CYS A 34 -4.20 3.25 8.53
CA CYS A 34 -4.76 2.82 9.79
C CYS A 34 -5.91 3.76 10.20
N ALA A 35 -7.09 3.17 10.41
CA ALA A 35 -8.19 3.85 11.06
C ALA A 35 -7.96 3.82 12.57
N MET A 36 -7.97 4.98 13.20
CA MET A 36 -7.79 5.16 14.63
C MET A 36 -9.02 5.76 15.27
N ARG A 37 -9.30 5.32 16.50
CA ARG A 37 -10.29 5.93 17.40
C ARG A 37 -9.63 6.18 18.75
N ASP A 38 -9.70 7.42 19.23
CA ASP A 38 -9.07 7.82 20.50
C ASP A 38 -7.55 7.52 20.54
N GLY A 39 -6.89 7.67 19.39
CA GLY A 39 -5.46 7.38 19.23
C GLY A 39 -5.11 5.89 19.30
N ARG A 40 -6.10 4.99 19.19
CA ARG A 40 -5.90 3.54 19.16
C ARG A 40 -6.26 3.00 17.78
N SER A 41 -5.45 2.06 17.28
CA SER A 41 -5.75 1.33 16.04
C SER A 41 -7.08 0.60 16.17
N PHE A 42 -7.97 0.82 15.20
CA PHE A 42 -9.26 0.14 15.06
C PHE A 42 -9.24 -0.78 13.85
N ASP A 43 -8.68 -0.31 12.73
CA ASP A 43 -8.52 -1.09 11.50
C ASP A 43 -7.24 -0.69 10.75
N THR A 44 -6.74 -1.56 9.87
CA THR A 44 -5.54 -1.33 9.07
C THR A 44 -5.62 -2.06 7.74
N THR A 45 -5.06 -1.47 6.68
CA THR A 45 -5.15 -2.05 5.33
C THR A 45 -4.27 -3.28 5.12
N MET A 46 -3.26 -3.50 5.98
CA MET A 46 -2.44 -4.71 5.93
C MET A 46 -3.12 -5.86 6.69
N GLY A 47 -3.15 -7.04 6.09
CA GLY A 47 -3.70 -8.25 6.68
C GLY A 47 -2.66 -9.10 7.41
N PHE A 48 -2.70 -10.42 7.14
CA PHE A 48 -1.77 -11.38 7.72
C PHE A 48 -0.29 -11.06 7.46
N SER A 49 0.01 -10.53 6.26
CA SER A 49 1.35 -10.12 5.86
C SER A 49 1.36 -8.67 5.38
N ALA A 50 2.56 -8.11 5.23
CA ALA A 50 2.76 -6.79 4.67
C ALA A 50 2.58 -6.73 3.13
N LEU A 51 2.03 -7.79 2.51
CA LEU A 51 1.71 -7.84 1.09
C LEU A 51 0.34 -7.24 0.79
N ASP A 52 -0.60 -7.37 1.72
CA ASP A 52 -1.98 -6.92 1.55
C ASP A 52 -2.13 -5.39 1.74
N GLY A 53 -3.23 -4.84 1.23
CA GLY A 53 -3.59 -3.44 1.33
C GLY A 53 -3.22 -2.62 0.09
N LEU A 54 -2.49 -1.52 0.29
CA LEU A 54 -2.16 -0.61 -0.79
C LEU A 54 -1.16 -1.22 -1.79
N VAL A 55 -1.22 -0.71 -3.02
CA VAL A 55 -0.10 -0.79 -3.97
C VAL A 55 1.12 -0.14 -3.32
N MET A 56 2.28 -0.80 -3.39
CA MET A 56 3.53 -0.29 -2.79
C MET A 56 4.63 -0.20 -3.84
N GLY A 57 5.89 0.04 -3.46
CA GLY A 57 6.97 0.19 -4.44
C GLY A 57 7.15 -1.05 -5.33
N THR A 58 7.30 -2.22 -4.73
CA THR A 58 7.50 -3.50 -5.43
C THR A 58 6.46 -4.57 -5.08
N ARG A 59 5.62 -4.31 -4.08
CA ARG A 59 4.59 -5.25 -3.61
C ARG A 59 3.26 -4.99 -4.28
N CYS A 60 2.55 -6.06 -4.61
CA CYS A 60 1.28 -5.99 -5.35
C CYS A 60 0.15 -5.27 -4.59
N GLY A 61 0.13 -5.32 -3.26
CA GLY A 61 -1.03 -4.90 -2.49
C GLY A 61 -2.17 -5.92 -2.62
N ALA A 62 -3.39 -5.47 -2.35
CA ALA A 62 -4.59 -6.29 -2.50
C ALA A 62 -4.80 -6.74 -3.96
N ILE A 63 -4.86 -8.06 -4.17
CA ILE A 63 -5.12 -8.71 -5.46
C ILE A 63 -6.15 -9.83 -5.29
N ASP A 64 -6.91 -10.11 -6.34
CA ASP A 64 -7.86 -11.22 -6.38
C ASP A 64 -7.10 -12.56 -6.25
N PRO A 65 -7.42 -13.41 -5.25
CA PRO A 65 -6.83 -14.74 -5.11
C PRO A 65 -7.01 -15.64 -6.35
N GLY A 66 -8.04 -15.41 -7.16
CA GLY A 66 -8.25 -16.11 -8.43
C GLY A 66 -7.11 -15.89 -9.43
N VAL A 67 -6.44 -14.73 -9.40
CA VAL A 67 -5.25 -14.47 -10.21
C VAL A 67 -4.08 -15.36 -9.75
N LEU A 68 -3.94 -15.57 -8.45
CA LEU A 68 -2.91 -16.46 -7.89
C LEU A 68 -3.18 -17.92 -8.30
N LEU A 69 -4.44 -18.35 -8.23
CA LEU A 69 -4.84 -19.68 -8.69
C LEU A 69 -4.57 -19.86 -10.19
N TYR A 70 -4.88 -18.86 -11.01
CA TYR A 70 -4.56 -18.88 -12.44
C TYR A 70 -3.05 -19.04 -12.69
N PHE A 71 -2.21 -18.28 -11.98
CA PHE A 71 -0.76 -18.39 -12.13
C PHE A 71 -0.22 -19.78 -11.78
N VAL A 72 -0.72 -20.39 -10.71
CA VAL A 72 -0.24 -21.71 -10.29
C VAL A 72 -0.80 -22.82 -11.17
N LEU A 73 -2.11 -22.83 -11.39
CA LEU A 73 -2.79 -23.95 -12.03
C LEU A 73 -2.71 -23.92 -13.56
N GLU A 74 -2.87 -22.74 -14.16
CA GLU A 74 -2.94 -22.60 -15.63
C GLU A 74 -1.58 -22.21 -16.24
N ARG A 75 -0.78 -21.43 -15.51
CA ARG A 75 0.53 -20.96 -15.99
C ARG A 75 1.71 -21.77 -15.44
N GLY A 76 1.46 -22.68 -14.50
CA GLY A 76 2.50 -23.55 -13.91
C GLY A 76 3.59 -22.78 -13.17
N ILE A 77 3.30 -21.57 -12.67
CA ILE A 77 4.28 -20.75 -11.95
C ILE A 77 4.55 -21.40 -10.59
N ALA A 78 5.82 -21.69 -10.31
CA ALA A 78 6.26 -22.23 -9.02
C ALA A 78 5.97 -21.25 -7.88
N GLY A 79 5.68 -21.77 -6.69
CA GLY A 79 5.29 -20.95 -5.53
C GLY A 79 6.33 -19.89 -5.17
N GLU A 80 7.62 -20.23 -5.25
CA GLU A 80 8.74 -19.31 -4.99
C GLU A 80 8.81 -18.19 -6.02
N ALA A 81 8.58 -18.52 -7.30
CA ALA A 81 8.55 -17.54 -8.38
C ALA A 81 7.35 -16.60 -8.24
N LEU A 82 6.17 -17.15 -7.88
CA LEU A 82 4.99 -16.33 -7.59
C LEU A 82 5.23 -15.42 -6.39
N GLN A 83 5.84 -15.93 -5.32
CA GLN A 83 6.19 -15.10 -4.16
C GLN A 83 7.14 -13.96 -4.56
N HIS A 84 8.19 -14.26 -5.34
CA HIS A 84 9.11 -13.23 -5.82
C HIS A 84 8.38 -12.15 -6.64
N MET A 85 7.53 -12.58 -7.57
CA MET A 85 6.73 -11.67 -8.38
C MET A 85 5.87 -10.74 -7.52
N LEU A 86 5.18 -11.27 -6.51
CA LEU A 86 4.28 -10.50 -5.65
C LEU A 86 5.02 -9.52 -4.74
N TYR A 87 6.23 -9.85 -4.28
CA TYR A 87 6.99 -9.04 -3.32
C TYR A 87 7.98 -8.07 -3.96
N GLU A 88 8.56 -8.42 -5.09
CA GLU A 88 9.74 -7.73 -5.64
C GLU A 88 9.51 -7.17 -7.05
N GLU A 89 8.56 -7.71 -7.82
CA GLU A 89 8.35 -7.36 -9.23
C GLU A 89 6.97 -6.75 -9.53
N SER A 90 6.19 -6.45 -8.49
CA SER A 90 4.84 -5.90 -8.59
C SER A 90 4.81 -4.42 -8.17
N GLY A 91 3.64 -3.91 -7.78
CA GLY A 91 3.52 -2.56 -7.24
C GLY A 91 3.77 -1.47 -8.28
N LEU A 92 4.25 -0.31 -7.82
CA LEU A 92 4.64 0.81 -8.66
C LEU A 92 5.67 0.39 -9.72
N LEU A 93 6.62 -0.48 -9.37
CA LEU A 93 7.60 -1.03 -10.30
C LEU A 93 6.91 -1.83 -11.41
N GLY A 94 6.07 -2.79 -11.03
CA GLY A 94 5.38 -3.66 -12.01
C GLY A 94 4.40 -2.90 -12.91
N ILE A 95 3.72 -1.88 -12.37
CA ILE A 95 2.77 -1.06 -13.15
C ILE A 95 3.51 -0.09 -14.08
N SER A 96 4.52 0.61 -13.57
CA SER A 96 5.24 1.62 -14.36
C SER A 96 6.23 1.00 -15.36
N GLY A 97 6.79 -0.16 -15.04
CA GLY A 97 7.94 -0.75 -15.74
C GLY A 97 9.23 0.07 -15.58
N ILE A 98 9.26 1.07 -14.69
CA ILE A 98 10.35 2.04 -14.56
C ILE A 98 10.99 1.97 -13.17
N SER A 99 10.20 2.19 -12.11
CA SER A 99 10.72 2.29 -10.74
C SER A 99 9.63 2.04 -9.70
N GLY A 100 10.03 1.50 -8.55
CA GLY A 100 9.20 1.45 -7.35
C GLY A 100 9.24 2.75 -6.51
N ASP A 101 10.04 3.73 -6.91
CA ASP A 101 10.22 5.00 -6.19
C ASP A 101 9.29 6.10 -6.72
N MET A 102 8.41 6.60 -5.84
CA MET A 102 7.41 7.62 -6.18
C MET A 102 8.03 8.89 -6.77
N ARG A 103 9.17 9.35 -6.23
CA ARG A 103 9.82 10.58 -6.71
C ARG A 103 10.32 10.43 -8.14
N THR A 104 10.88 9.26 -8.45
CA THR A 104 11.32 8.90 -9.79
C THR A 104 10.13 8.90 -10.77
N LEU A 105 8.98 8.36 -10.35
CA LEU A 105 7.79 8.32 -11.19
C LEU A 105 7.17 9.71 -11.40
N GLU A 106 7.06 10.54 -10.36
CA GLU A 106 6.54 11.91 -10.47
C GLU A 106 7.40 12.81 -11.36
N ALA A 107 8.71 12.55 -11.44
CA ALA A 107 9.64 13.29 -12.29
C ALA A 107 9.68 12.78 -13.75
N SER A 108 8.95 11.72 -14.08
CA SER A 108 8.97 11.09 -15.41
C SER A 108 7.83 11.58 -16.30
N ASP A 109 8.14 11.90 -17.55
CA ASP A 109 7.13 12.17 -18.59
C ASP A 109 6.54 10.89 -19.20
N ASN A 110 6.93 9.70 -18.72
CA ASN A 110 6.43 8.43 -19.24
C ASN A 110 4.96 8.22 -18.83
N PRO A 111 4.04 7.92 -19.77
CA PRO A 111 2.64 7.64 -19.45
C PRO A 111 2.42 6.56 -18.39
N HIS A 112 3.27 5.52 -18.35
CA HIS A 112 3.16 4.44 -17.35
C HIS A 112 3.59 4.88 -15.95
N ALA A 113 4.48 5.87 -15.84
CA ALA A 113 4.79 6.48 -14.54
C ALA A 113 3.55 7.18 -13.98
N ARG A 114 2.89 7.98 -14.83
CA ARG A 114 1.64 8.66 -14.47
C ARG A 114 0.53 7.68 -14.09
N GLU A 115 0.35 6.61 -14.87
CA GLU A 115 -0.64 5.56 -14.58
C GLU A 115 -0.40 4.91 -13.21
N ALA A 116 0.86 4.57 -12.89
CA ALA A 116 1.22 3.99 -11.60
C ALA A 116 0.90 4.93 -10.41
N VAL A 117 1.21 6.23 -10.56
CA VAL A 117 0.91 7.25 -9.54
C VAL A 117 -0.60 7.44 -9.38
N GLU A 118 -1.35 7.53 -10.48
CA GLU A 118 -2.81 7.68 -10.46
C GLU A 118 -3.50 6.47 -9.80
N LEU A 119 -3.06 5.25 -10.12
CA LEU A 119 -3.57 4.03 -9.50
C LEU A 119 -3.26 3.99 -7.99
N PHE A 120 -2.05 4.37 -7.59
CA PHE A 120 -1.68 4.45 -6.17
C PHE A 120 -2.57 5.44 -5.42
N ALA A 121 -2.75 6.65 -5.95
CA ALA A 121 -3.60 7.68 -5.35
C ALA A 121 -5.06 7.24 -5.28
N PHE A 122 -5.59 6.62 -6.35
CA PHE A 122 -6.94 6.07 -6.37
C PHE A 122 -7.14 5.00 -5.31
N ARG A 123 -6.22 4.04 -5.20
CA ARG A 123 -6.27 2.99 -4.16
C ARG A 123 -6.21 3.59 -2.76
N ALA A 124 -5.29 4.52 -2.50
CA ALA A 124 -5.18 5.18 -1.21
C ALA A 124 -6.45 5.94 -0.83
N ALA A 125 -7.04 6.68 -1.77
CA ALA A 125 -8.29 7.40 -1.55
C ALA A 125 -9.48 6.45 -1.28
N ARG A 126 -9.54 5.34 -2.02
CA ARG A 126 -10.57 4.32 -1.83
C ARG A 126 -10.48 3.65 -0.46
N GLU A 127 -9.29 3.21 -0.06
CA GLU A 127 -9.09 2.59 1.26
C GLU A 127 -9.30 3.59 2.41
N ALA A 128 -9.04 4.88 2.19
CA ALA A 128 -9.37 5.92 3.18
C ALA A 128 -10.89 6.15 3.33
N ALA A 129 -11.70 5.72 2.38
CA ALA A 129 -13.15 5.93 2.37
C ALA A 129 -13.97 4.69 2.76
N ALA A 130 -13.33 3.53 2.90
CA ALA A 130 -13.95 2.27 3.30
C ALA A 130 -14.42 2.30 4.77
#